data_AF-A0A1G8JG97-F1
#
_entry.id   AF-A0A1G8JG97-F1
#
_cell.length_a   1.000
_cell.length_b   1.000
_cell.length_c   1.000
_cell.angle_alpha   90.00
_cell.angle_beta   90.00
_cell.angle_gamma   90.00
#
_symmetry.space_group_name_H-M   'P 1'
#
loop_
_entity.id
_entity.type
_entity.pdbx_description
1 polymer ?
#
loop_
_entity_poly.entity_id
_entity_poly.type
_entity_poly.pdbx_seq_one_letter_code
_entity_poly.pdbx_strand_id
1 'polypeptide(L)'
;MNGRQAPADEFRVELTAPDGSVWAWGPEDAEQSVRGNAEHFCLLVTQRAHRDDLDLVASGDDANEWLSLAQAFAGPSGGGREAGSR
;
A
#
# COMPACT_ATOMS: atom_id res chain seq x y z
N MET A 1 10.56 -1.45 -14.19
CA MET A 1 9.95 -0.11 -14.05
C MET A 1 8.78 -0.04 -15.02
N ASN A 2 7.56 0.09 -14.52
CA ASN A 2 6.34 -0.10 -15.32
C ASN A 2 5.96 1.10 -16.23
N GLY A 3 6.87 2.06 -16.48
CA GLY A 3 6.63 3.18 -17.40
C GLY A 3 5.50 4.13 -17.01
N ARG A 4 5.03 4.09 -15.75
CA ARG A 4 3.94 4.93 -15.24
C ARG A 4 4.47 6.27 -14.73
N GLN A 5 3.69 7.32 -14.91
CA GLN A 5 4.00 8.65 -14.40
C GLN A 5 3.98 8.61 -12.87
N ALA A 6 4.96 9.26 -12.23
CA ALA A 6 4.92 9.40 -10.78
C ALA A 6 3.67 10.20 -10.38
N PRO A 7 3.08 9.93 -9.19
CA PRO A 7 2.02 10.75 -8.66
C PRO A 7 2.39 12.23 -8.73
N ALA A 8 1.44 13.07 -9.15
CA ALA A 8 1.68 14.51 -9.28
C ALA A 8 1.93 15.16 -7.91
N ASP A 9 1.29 14.62 -6.87
CA ASP A 9 1.32 15.13 -5.51
C ASP A 9 1.71 14.03 -4.51
N GLU A 10 2.29 14.43 -3.37
CA GLU A 10 2.56 13.52 -2.27
C GLU A 10 1.25 13.01 -1.66
N PHE A 11 1.19 11.73 -1.30
CA PHE A 11 0.05 11.14 -0.61
C PHE A 11 0.42 10.72 0.82
N ARG A 12 -0.59 10.73 1.69
CA ARG A 12 -0.45 10.36 3.10
C ARG A 12 -0.47 8.84 3.26
N VAL A 13 0.50 8.26 3.96
CA VAL A 13 0.43 6.86 4.42
C VAL A 13 0.29 6.87 5.92
N GLU A 14 -0.73 6.20 6.45
CA GLU A 14 -1.03 6.16 7.88
C GLU A 14 -1.36 4.73 8.31
N LEU A 15 -0.42 4.07 8.99
CA LEU A 15 -0.53 2.66 9.35
C LEU A 15 -0.58 2.49 10.87
N THR A 16 -1.54 1.68 11.34
CA THR A 16 -1.59 1.26 12.74
C THR A 16 -0.61 0.12 12.97
N ALA A 17 0.35 0.35 13.86
CA ALA A 17 1.35 -0.60 14.28
C ALA A 17 0.76 -1.69 15.20
N PRO A 18 1.45 -2.82 15.38
CA PRO A 18 0.97 -3.90 16.26
C PRO A 18 0.80 -3.50 17.73
N ASP A 19 1.52 -2.47 18.18
CA ASP A 19 1.40 -1.90 19.54
C ASP A 19 0.28 -0.84 19.66
N GLY A 20 -0.46 -0.59 18.57
CA GLY A 20 -1.52 0.42 18.50
C GLY A 20 -1.04 1.84 18.21
N SER A 21 0.28 2.07 18.11
CA SER A 21 0.80 3.36 17.66
C SER A 21 0.49 3.60 16.18
N VAL A 22 0.51 4.87 15.74
CA VAL A 22 0.29 5.23 14.34
C VAL A 22 1.61 5.67 13.71
N TRP A 23 1.96 5.05 12.59
CA TRP A 23 3.06 5.47 11.73
C TRP A 23 2.50 6.29 10.57
N ALA A 24 2.98 7.52 10.42
CA ALA A 24 2.50 8.43 9.42
C ALA A 24 3.64 8.97 8.56
N TRP A 25 3.43 9.02 7.24
CA TRP A 25 4.33 9.62 6.27
C TRP A 25 3.57 10.50 5.29
N GLY A 26 4.18 11.60 4.87
CA GLY A 26 3.57 12.57 3.96
C GLY A 26 2.65 13.59 4.65
N PRO A 27 2.15 14.57 3.89
CA PRO A 27 1.36 15.69 4.42
C PRO A 27 0.07 15.23 5.12
N GLU A 28 -0.36 15.95 6.15
CA GLU A 28 -1.63 15.66 6.87
C GLU A 28 -2.87 16.01 6.04
N ASP A 29 -2.73 16.96 5.13
CA ASP A 29 -3.75 17.53 4.25
C ASP A 29 -3.69 16.99 2.83
N ALA A 30 -2.90 15.93 2.58
CA ALA A 30 -2.84 15.30 1.28
C ALA A 30 -4.24 14.79 0.86
N GLU A 31 -4.65 15.14 -0.37
CA GLU A 31 -5.94 14.72 -0.93
C GLU A 31 -6.01 13.20 -1.16
N GLN A 32 -4.85 12.56 -1.26
CA GLN A 32 -4.69 11.14 -1.49
C GLN A 32 -4.05 10.46 -0.28
N SER A 33 -4.49 9.25 0.05
CA SER A 33 -3.96 8.54 1.22
C SER A 33 -4.09 7.02 1.17
N VAL A 34 -3.25 6.32 1.93
CA VAL A 34 -3.36 4.90 2.25
C VAL A 34 -3.42 4.72 3.77
N ARG A 35 -4.44 4.02 4.26
CA ARG A 35 -4.65 3.74 5.68
C ARG A 35 -4.90 2.27 5.96
N GLY A 36 -4.48 1.80 7.14
CA GLY A 36 -4.84 0.45 7.61
C GLY A 36 -3.79 -0.15 8.55
N ASN A 37 -3.82 -1.48 8.68
CA ASN A 37 -2.90 -2.18 9.57
C ASN A 37 -1.50 -2.35 8.93
N ALA A 38 -0.44 -2.11 9.71
CA ALA A 38 0.94 -2.24 9.24
C ALA A 38 1.33 -3.68 8.84
N GLU A 39 0.82 -4.71 9.54
CA GLU A 39 1.00 -6.12 9.18
C GLU A 39 0.33 -6.42 7.83
N HIS A 40 -0.90 -5.94 7.63
CA HIS A 40 -1.60 -6.11 6.36
C HIS A 40 -0.85 -5.41 5.22
N PHE A 41 -0.35 -4.21 5.45
CA PHE A 41 0.51 -3.52 4.49
C PHE A 41 1.75 -4.35 4.14
N CYS A 42 2.46 -4.87 5.14
CA CYS A 42 3.60 -5.77 4.95
C CYS A 42 3.23 -7.02 4.15
N LEU A 43 2.09 -7.66 4.45
CA LEU A 43 1.60 -8.83 3.72
C LEU A 43 1.32 -8.48 2.25
N LEU A 44 0.71 -7.33 1.97
CA LEU A 44 0.46 -6.88 0.59
C LEU A 44 1.78 -6.68 -0.16
N VAL A 45 2.65 -5.82 0.37
CA VAL A 45 3.87 -5.41 -0.37
C VAL A 45 4.86 -6.57 -0.51
N THR A 46 4.83 -7.56 0.38
CA THR A 46 5.65 -8.77 0.22
C THR A 46 4.97 -9.88 -0.60
N GLN A 47 3.82 -9.59 -1.23
CA GLN A 47 3.05 -10.53 -2.05
C GLN A 47 2.66 -11.79 -1.26
N ARG A 48 2.25 -11.60 0.00
CA ARG A 48 1.84 -12.65 0.94
C ARG A 48 0.32 -12.74 1.15
N ALA A 49 -0.45 -11.80 0.63
CA ALA A 49 -1.92 -11.84 0.63
C ALA A 49 -2.45 -10.97 -0.52
N HIS A 50 -3.65 -11.28 -1.01
CA HIS A 50 -4.34 -10.42 -1.96
C HIS A 50 -4.90 -9.18 -1.25
N ARG A 51 -4.97 -8.06 -1.97
CA ARG A 51 -5.44 -6.78 -1.40
C ARG A 51 -6.84 -6.86 -0.81
N ASP A 52 -7.75 -7.58 -1.47
CA ASP A 52 -9.14 -7.69 -1.01
C ASP A 52 -9.29 -8.48 0.31
N ASP A 53 -8.25 -9.20 0.71
CA ASP A 53 -8.20 -9.94 1.98
C ASP A 53 -7.58 -9.10 3.12
N LEU A 54 -7.27 -7.83 2.86
CA LEU A 54 -6.53 -6.96 3.75
C LEU A 54 -7.32 -5.70 4.10
N ASP A 55 -7.24 -5.31 5.36
CA ASP A 55 -7.78 -4.04 5.87
C ASP A 55 -6.83 -2.89 5.51
N LEU A 56 -6.80 -2.55 4.21
CA LEU A 56 -6.07 -1.42 3.63
C LEU A 56 -7.01 -0.62 2.74
N VAL A 57 -7.15 0.66 3.06
CA VAL A 57 -7.99 1.61 2.34
C VAL A 57 -7.09 2.61 1.63
N ALA A 58 -7.27 2.77 0.32
CA ALA A 58 -6.65 3.84 -0.44
C ALA A 58 -7.71 4.82 -0.94
N SER A 59 -7.50 6.11 -0.70
CA SER A 59 -8.33 7.21 -1.17
C SER A 59 -7.55 8.04 -2.18
N GLY A 60 -8.15 8.32 -3.33
CA GLY A 60 -7.47 8.95 -4.47
C GLY A 60 -6.99 7.93 -5.51
N ASP A 61 -6.99 8.33 -6.78
CA ASP A 61 -6.68 7.44 -7.90
C ASP A 61 -5.21 7.00 -7.87
N ASP A 62 -4.28 7.92 -7.60
CA ASP A 62 -2.84 7.61 -7.53
C ASP A 62 -2.54 6.74 -6.31
N ALA A 63 -3.19 6.95 -5.17
CA ALA A 63 -3.01 6.09 -4.00
C ALA A 63 -3.52 4.67 -4.27
N ASN A 64 -4.64 4.53 -4.98
CA ASN A 64 -5.18 3.22 -5.38
C ASN A 64 -4.24 2.50 -6.34
N GLU A 65 -3.79 3.22 -7.36
CA GLU A 65 -2.81 2.77 -8.32
C GLU A 65 -1.50 2.37 -7.66
N TRP A 66 -0.92 3.24 -6.83
CA TRP A 66 0.32 2.98 -6.10
C TRP A 66 0.20 1.74 -5.25
N LEU A 67 -0.88 1.59 -4.50
CA LEU A 67 -1.06 0.44 -3.61
C LEU A 67 -1.24 -0.88 -4.39
N SER A 68 -1.74 -0.85 -5.63
CA SER A 68 -1.76 -2.02 -6.53
C SER A 68 -0.37 -2.42 -7.06
N LEU A 69 0.55 -1.46 -7.11
CA LEU A 69 1.92 -1.65 -7.58
C LEU A 69 2.92 -1.90 -6.44
N ALA A 70 2.53 -1.57 -5.21
CA ALA A 70 3.40 -1.56 -4.06
C ALA A 70 3.96 -2.97 -3.81
N GLN A 71 5.28 -3.09 -3.95
CA GLN A 71 5.99 -4.33 -3.69
C GLN A 71 7.33 -4.04 -3.03
N ALA A 72 7.61 -4.75 -1.93
CA ALA A 72 8.90 -4.76 -1.28
C ALA A 72 9.83 -5.70 -2.06
N PHE A 73 10.85 -5.12 -2.69
CA PHE A 73 11.82 -5.86 -3.48
C PHE A 73 13.09 -6.16 -2.68
N ALA A 74 13.47 -7.43 -2.63
CA ALA A 74 14.85 -7.88 -2.43
C ALA A 74 15.46 -8.50 -3.72
N GLY A 75 14.74 -8.42 -4.85
CA GLY A 75 15.00 -9.05 -6.15
C GLY A 75 13.94 -8.63 -7.21
N PRO A 76 13.89 -9.23 -8.42
CA PRO A 76 12.96 -8.83 -9.47
C PRO A 76 11.48 -9.03 -9.09
N SER A 77 10.58 -8.32 -9.77
CA SER A 77 9.14 -8.31 -9.45
C SER A 77 8.42 -9.61 -9.79
N GLY A 78 7.51 -10.02 -8.91
CA GLY A 78 6.65 -11.19 -9.07
C GLY A 78 5.25 -10.82 -9.58
N GLY A 79 4.45 -11.81 -9.99
CA GLY A 79 3.13 -11.62 -10.61
C GLY A 79 1.95 -11.37 -9.64
N GLY A 80 2.22 -11.28 -8.33
CA GLY A 80 1.19 -11.11 -7.31
C GLY A 80 0.51 -12.39 -6.83
N ARG A 81 -0.57 -12.26 -6.04
CA ARG A 81 -1.40 -13.37 -5.53
C ARG A 81 -2.81 -13.30 -6.07
N GLU A 82 -3.47 -14.45 -6.19
CA GLU A 82 -4.88 -14.55 -6.56
C GLU A 82 -5.80 -14.20 -5.37
N ALA A 83 -6.95 -13.57 -5.64
CA ALA A 83 -7.95 -13.24 -4.62
C ALA A 83 -8.44 -14.50 -3.88
N GLY A 84 -8.57 -14.42 -2.55
CA GLY A 84 -9.00 -15.55 -1.72
C GLY A 84 -7.90 -16.57 -1.41
N SER A 85 -6.65 -16.31 -1.82
CA SER A 85 -5.49 -17.09 -1.42
C SER A 85 -4.80 -16.45 -0.20
N ARG A 86 -4.83 -17.16 0.95
CA ARG A 86 -4.10 -16.75 2.16
C ARG A 86 -2.91 -17.68 2.40
#